data_AF-A0A6M5IX79-F1
#
_entry.id   AF-A0A6M5IX79-F1
#
_cell.length_a   1.000
_cell.length_b   1.000
_cell.length_c   1.000
_cell.angle_alpha   90.00
_cell.angle_beta   90.00
_cell.angle_gamma   90.00
#
_symmetry.space_group_name_H-M   'P 1'
#
loop_
_entity.id
_entity.type
_entity.pdbx_description
1 polymer ?
#
loop_
_entity_poly.entity_id
_entity_poly.type
_entity_poly.pdbx_seq_one_letter_code
_entity_poly.pdbx_strand_id
1 'polypeptide(L)'
;MTAAGEFVTDARHRATPPARHRARTQGRSDQGPGSRSLLHYVGVALSAASLVLVLVLAVLTILLPLLVGGRALTVLTSSMEPGFPPGTLVVVRPMPAQDIRLGDVLTYQIESGKPGVVSHRVVEKSMSSRGEIEFVTKGDNNDAVDEKPVREVQVVGTLWYSIPLLGWVNQAVNGEARSVIVPVAVTLLFGYAGWMVLSSVLDRRKGRRATR
;
A
#
# COMPACT_ATOMS: atom_id res chain seq x y z
N MET A 1 99.29 10.99 58.91
CA MET A 1 98.97 10.10 60.05
C MET A 1 97.47 10.17 60.28
N THR A 2 96.70 9.23 59.68
CA THR A 2 96.12 8.02 60.33
C THR A 2 94.73 8.39 60.89
N ALA A 3 93.56 7.84 60.56
CA ALA A 3 93.06 6.53 60.05
C ALA A 3 91.80 6.81 59.19
N ALA A 4 91.37 6.07 58.15
CA ALA A 4 91.14 4.63 57.90
C ALA A 4 89.94 4.01 58.68
N GLY A 5 88.98 3.42 57.94
CA GLY A 5 87.77 2.69 58.39
C GLY A 5 86.51 3.14 57.62
N GLU A 6 86.07 2.64 56.47
CA GLU A 6 85.90 1.29 55.88
C GLU A 6 84.55 0.59 56.21
N PHE A 7 83.89 0.07 55.17
CA PHE A 7 82.77 -0.91 55.11
C PHE A 7 81.37 -0.48 55.64
N VAL A 8 80.22 -0.79 55.04
CA VAL A 8 79.74 -2.01 54.36
C VAL A 8 78.69 -1.68 53.26
N THR A 9 78.80 -2.43 52.17
CA THR A 9 77.87 -2.73 51.06
C THR A 9 76.51 -3.33 51.45
N ASP A 10 75.45 -2.98 50.74
CA ASP A 10 74.48 -4.00 50.31
C ASP A 10 74.15 -3.87 48.83
N ALA A 11 74.13 -5.02 48.17
CA ALA A 11 74.17 -5.22 46.75
C ALA A 11 73.00 -6.12 46.35
N ARG A 12 72.22 -5.63 45.39
CA ARG A 12 71.44 -6.40 44.41
C ARG A 12 70.25 -7.19 44.96
N HIS A 13 69.06 -6.92 44.41
CA HIS A 13 68.18 -7.93 43.80
C HIS A 13 67.33 -7.22 42.73
N ARG A 14 67.69 -7.33 41.45
CA ARG A 14 67.31 -8.39 40.47
C ARG A 14 66.05 -8.03 39.67
N ALA A 15 66.29 -7.86 38.36
CA ALA A 15 65.51 -8.37 37.23
C ALA A 15 64.11 -7.78 36.93
N THR A 16 64.08 -6.94 35.88
CA THR A 16 63.02 -6.95 34.84
C THR A 16 63.07 -8.31 34.10
N PRO A 17 61.94 -8.95 33.69
CA PRO A 17 61.27 -8.63 32.40
C PRO A 17 59.77 -9.05 32.37
N PRO A 18 59.08 -9.12 31.20
CA PRO A 18 58.87 -8.12 30.17
C PRO A 18 57.36 -7.80 29.95
N ALA A 19 57.14 -6.84 29.05
CA ALA A 19 55.91 -6.52 28.32
C ALA A 19 54.77 -7.55 28.33
N ARG A 20 53.57 -7.09 28.69
CA ARG A 20 52.34 -7.54 28.03
C ARG A 20 51.51 -6.34 27.61
N HIS A 21 51.79 -5.88 26.39
CA HIS A 21 50.77 -5.31 25.52
C HIS A 21 49.55 -6.24 25.54
N ARG A 22 48.52 -5.92 26.32
CA ARG A 22 47.17 -6.32 25.98
C ARG A 22 46.58 -5.22 25.13
N ALA A 23 47.08 -5.15 23.89
CA ALA A 23 46.22 -4.81 22.79
C ALA A 23 45.08 -5.81 22.86
N ARG A 24 43.96 -5.40 23.45
CA ARG A 24 42.70 -6.11 23.33
C ARG A 24 42.24 -5.82 21.92
N THR A 25 42.87 -6.53 20.98
CA THR A 25 42.51 -6.53 19.57
C THR A 25 41.03 -6.88 19.54
N GLN A 26 40.29 -5.88 19.11
CA GLN A 26 38.92 -5.96 18.65
C GLN A 26 38.64 -7.34 18.06
N GLY A 27 37.81 -8.12 18.72
CA GLY A 27 36.99 -9.14 18.06
C GLY A 27 35.96 -8.41 17.21
N ARG A 28 36.44 -7.69 16.18
CA ARG A 28 35.63 -7.17 15.09
C ARG A 28 35.31 -8.42 14.28
N SER A 29 34.17 -9.04 14.59
CA SER A 29 33.65 -10.13 13.79
C SER A 29 33.54 -9.61 12.36
N ASP A 30 34.42 -10.14 11.51
CA ASP A 30 34.42 -9.95 10.08
C ASP A 30 33.06 -10.38 9.53
N GLN A 31 32.15 -9.43 9.41
CA GLN A 31 31.04 -9.51 8.49
C GLN A 31 31.39 -8.54 7.38
N GLY A 32 31.81 -9.10 6.23
CA GLY A 32 32.39 -8.36 5.13
C GLY A 32 31.57 -7.10 4.76
N PRO A 33 32.23 -5.97 4.46
CA PRO A 33 31.56 -4.67 4.27
C PRO A 33 30.66 -4.60 3.02
N GLY A 34 30.76 -5.56 2.09
CA GLY A 34 30.03 -5.54 0.83
C GLY A 34 28.58 -6.05 0.89
N SER A 35 28.30 -7.12 1.65
CA SER A 35 26.99 -7.78 1.60
C SER A 35 25.94 -7.04 2.43
N ARG A 36 26.28 -6.56 3.63
CA ARG A 36 25.36 -5.78 4.48
C ARG A 36 25.02 -4.40 3.89
N SER A 37 25.99 -3.77 3.22
CA SER A 37 25.81 -2.48 2.55
C SER A 37 24.90 -2.62 1.33
N LEU A 38 25.16 -3.60 0.46
CA LEU A 38 24.33 -3.86 -0.72
C LEU A 38 22.91 -4.28 -0.35
N LEU A 39 22.73 -5.18 0.62
CA LEU A 39 21.40 -5.59 1.08
C LEU A 39 20.59 -4.44 1.68
N HIS A 40 21.25 -3.51 2.39
CA HIS A 40 20.59 -2.30 2.90
C HIS A 40 20.11 -1.40 1.75
N TYR A 41 20.95 -1.12 0.74
CA TYR A 41 20.52 -0.32 -0.41
C TYR A 41 19.43 -0.99 -1.23
N VAL A 42 19.48 -2.31 -1.41
CA VAL A 42 18.40 -3.07 -2.05
C VAL A 42 17.10 -2.95 -1.24
N GLY A 43 17.17 -3.07 0.09
CA GLY A 43 16.01 -2.89 0.97
C GLY A 43 15.41 -1.49 0.88
N VAL A 44 16.25 -0.45 0.85
CA VAL A 44 15.81 0.95 0.67
C VAL A 44 15.22 1.18 -0.72
N ALA A 45 15.82 0.62 -1.77
CA ALA A 45 15.30 0.73 -3.12
C ALA A 45 13.94 0.04 -3.27
N LEU A 46 13.78 -1.17 -2.70
CA LEU A 46 12.51 -1.89 -2.70
C LEU A 46 11.42 -1.16 -1.91
N SER A 47 11.75 -0.56 -0.77
CA SER A 47 10.78 0.21 0.02
C SER A 47 10.39 1.53 -0.65
N ALA A 48 11.34 2.21 -1.30
CA ALA A 48 11.04 3.38 -2.10
C ALA A 48 10.17 3.03 -3.33
N ALA A 49 10.49 1.93 -4.02
CA ALA A 49 9.71 1.46 -5.17
C ALA A 49 8.28 1.07 -4.77
N SER A 50 8.10 0.38 -3.64
CA SER A 50 6.77 0.02 -3.15
C SER A 50 5.97 1.25 -2.74
N LEU A 51 6.60 2.25 -2.09
CA LEU A 51 5.96 3.51 -1.76
C LEU A 51 5.51 4.26 -3.03
N VAL A 52 6.38 4.39 -4.03
CA VAL A 52 6.04 5.03 -5.30
C VAL A 52 4.89 4.31 -5.99
N LEU A 53 4.90 2.96 -6.00
CA LEU A 53 3.80 2.17 -6.55
C LEU A 53 2.47 2.47 -5.84
N VAL A 54 2.45 2.49 -4.51
CA VAL A 54 1.24 2.81 -3.73
C VAL A 54 0.74 4.22 -4.04
N LEU A 55 1.64 5.20 -4.15
CA LEU A 55 1.27 6.57 -4.49
C LEU A 55 0.69 6.67 -5.90
N VAL A 56 1.30 5.99 -6.89
CA VAL A 56 0.76 5.94 -8.26
C VAL A 56 -0.62 5.30 -8.26
N LEU A 57 -0.81 4.18 -7.57
CA LEU A 57 -2.12 3.54 -7.47
C LEU A 57 -3.15 4.44 -6.78
N ALA A 58 -2.77 5.16 -5.72
CA ALA A 58 -3.66 6.12 -5.07
C ALA A 58 -4.05 7.28 -6.01
N VAL A 59 -3.10 7.80 -6.79
CA VAL A 59 -3.38 8.82 -7.80
C VAL A 59 -4.34 8.29 -8.86
N LEU A 60 -4.07 7.11 -9.41
CA LEU A 60 -4.91 6.50 -10.45
C LEU A 60 -6.30 6.17 -9.90
N THR A 61 -6.42 5.55 -8.74
CA THR A 61 -7.72 5.02 -8.26
C THR A 61 -8.57 6.01 -7.49
N ILE A 62 -7.99 7.07 -6.93
CA ILE A 62 -8.68 8.02 -6.06
C ILE A 62 -8.64 9.43 -6.64
N LEU A 63 -7.44 9.95 -6.90
CA LEU A 63 -7.29 11.36 -7.27
C LEU A 63 -7.79 11.62 -8.70
N LEU A 64 -7.40 10.79 -9.66
CA LEU A 64 -7.74 10.98 -11.06
C LEU A 64 -9.26 10.92 -11.33
N PRO A 65 -10.02 9.93 -10.80
CA PRO A 65 -11.49 9.92 -10.94
C PRO A 65 -12.12 11.15 -10.30
N LEU A 66 -11.66 11.57 -9.12
CA LEU A 66 -12.20 12.73 -8.42
C LEU A 66 -12.04 14.02 -9.24
N LEU A 67 -10.88 14.22 -9.85
CA LEU A 67 -10.58 15.42 -10.65
C LEU A 67 -11.43 15.54 -11.92
N VAL A 68 -11.84 14.42 -12.52
CA VAL A 68 -12.67 14.41 -13.73
C VAL A 68 -14.16 14.22 -13.45
N GLY A 69 -14.57 14.23 -12.18
CA GLY A 69 -15.95 13.93 -11.77
C GLY A 69 -16.37 12.46 -12.01
N GLY A 70 -15.40 11.58 -12.21
CA GLY A 70 -15.57 10.15 -12.38
C GLY A 70 -15.75 9.40 -11.08
N ARG A 71 -15.91 8.08 -11.19
CA ARG A 71 -16.10 7.16 -10.06
C ARG A 71 -15.31 5.89 -10.26
N ALA A 72 -14.71 5.40 -9.19
CA ALA A 72 -14.11 4.07 -9.14
C ALA A 72 -15.14 3.09 -8.57
N LEU A 73 -15.49 2.06 -9.34
CA LEU A 73 -16.50 1.07 -8.99
C LEU A 73 -15.90 -0.33 -9.05
N THR A 74 -16.42 -1.25 -8.24
CA THR A 74 -16.02 -2.66 -8.28
C THR A 74 -17.02 -3.46 -9.09
N VAL A 75 -16.53 -4.28 -10.03
CA VAL A 75 -17.36 -5.25 -10.74
C VAL A 75 -17.68 -6.41 -9.80
N LEU A 76 -18.97 -6.72 -9.64
CA LEU A 76 -19.46 -7.72 -8.69
C LEU A 76 -20.00 -8.99 -9.35
N THR A 77 -20.36 -8.92 -10.63
CA THR A 77 -21.01 -10.00 -11.39
C THR A 77 -20.12 -10.44 -12.55
N SER A 78 -20.41 -11.62 -13.11
CA SER A 78 -19.73 -12.16 -14.30
C SER A 78 -20.30 -11.65 -15.63
N SER A 79 -21.25 -10.70 -15.62
CA SER A 79 -21.94 -10.25 -16.83
C SER A 79 -21.04 -9.52 -17.82
N MET A 80 -19.88 -9.04 -17.38
CA MET A 80 -18.89 -8.35 -18.21
C MET A 80 -17.64 -9.19 -18.49
N GLU A 81 -17.69 -10.50 -18.22
CA GLU A 81 -16.62 -11.43 -18.61
C GLU A 81 -16.53 -11.62 -20.12
N PRO A 82 -15.34 -11.99 -20.65
CA PRO A 82 -14.06 -12.15 -19.93
C PRO A 82 -13.30 -10.82 -19.71
N GLY A 83 -13.78 -9.70 -20.27
CA GLY A 83 -13.06 -8.42 -20.25
C GLY A 83 -12.95 -7.79 -18.85
N PHE A 84 -13.99 -7.95 -18.04
CA PHE A 84 -14.08 -7.37 -16.70
C PHE A 84 -14.63 -8.41 -15.71
N PRO A 85 -13.79 -9.37 -15.26
CA PRO A 85 -14.22 -10.37 -14.29
C PRO A 85 -14.52 -9.73 -12.92
N PRO A 86 -15.31 -10.41 -12.06
CA PRO A 86 -15.57 -9.96 -10.69
C PRO A 86 -14.30 -9.59 -9.93
N GLY A 87 -14.36 -8.49 -9.17
CA GLY A 87 -13.21 -7.95 -8.45
C GLY A 87 -12.31 -7.02 -9.27
N THR A 88 -12.67 -6.74 -10.52
CA THR A 88 -12.05 -5.67 -11.31
C THR A 88 -12.49 -4.31 -10.79
N LEU A 89 -11.56 -3.37 -10.62
CA LEU A 89 -11.87 -1.97 -10.42
C LEU A 89 -12.07 -1.32 -11.78
N VAL A 90 -13.22 -0.69 -12.01
CA VAL A 90 -13.49 0.10 -13.20
C VAL A 90 -13.58 1.56 -12.82
N VAL A 91 -12.89 2.41 -13.57
CA VAL A 91 -13.01 3.86 -13.44
C VAL A 91 -13.88 4.35 -14.57
N VAL A 92 -14.99 4.97 -14.20
CA VAL A 92 -15.95 5.57 -15.15
C VAL A 92 -15.84 7.08 -15.08
N ARG A 93 -16.01 7.73 -16.23
CA ARG A 93 -16.01 9.20 -16.34
C ARG A 93 -17.34 9.69 -16.94
N PRO A 94 -17.83 10.88 -16.54
CA PRO A 94 -18.98 11.49 -17.20
C PRO A 94 -18.68 11.68 -18.68
N MET A 95 -19.66 11.36 -19.52
CA MET A 95 -19.62 11.58 -20.96
C MET A 95 -21.01 12.06 -21.41
N PRO A 96 -21.10 13.13 -22.22
CA PRO A 96 -22.38 13.56 -22.78
C PRO A 96 -23.04 12.43 -23.57
N ALA A 97 -24.36 12.26 -23.41
CA ALA A 97 -25.09 11.16 -24.06
C ALA A 97 -24.92 11.14 -25.59
N GLN A 98 -24.78 12.31 -26.22
CA GLN A 98 -24.49 12.44 -27.65
C GLN A 98 -23.15 11.81 -28.08
N ASP A 99 -22.15 11.78 -27.19
CA ASP A 99 -20.80 11.29 -27.49
C ASP A 99 -20.64 9.79 -27.26
N ILE A 100 -21.58 9.17 -26.52
CA ILE A 100 -21.62 7.73 -26.26
C ILE A 100 -21.93 6.98 -27.55
N ARG A 101 -21.16 5.94 -27.85
CA ARG A 101 -21.22 5.18 -29.10
C ARG A 101 -21.56 3.71 -28.85
N LEU A 102 -21.96 3.05 -29.93
CA LEU A 102 -22.06 1.59 -29.96
C LEU A 102 -20.73 0.98 -29.56
N GLY A 103 -20.78 -0.02 -28.67
CA GLY A 103 -19.60 -0.70 -28.14
C GLY A 103 -19.01 -0.09 -26.87
N ASP A 104 -19.42 1.11 -26.45
CA ASP A 104 -18.96 1.69 -25.18
C ASP A 104 -19.53 0.90 -24.00
N VAL A 105 -18.74 0.77 -22.92
CA VAL A 105 -19.24 0.21 -21.66
C VAL A 105 -19.84 1.34 -20.84
N LEU A 106 -21.15 1.31 -20.70
CA LEU A 106 -21.97 2.32 -20.04
C LEU A 106 -22.29 1.90 -18.62
N THR A 107 -21.99 2.75 -17.65
CA THR A 107 -22.48 2.61 -16.28
C THR A 107 -23.71 3.47 -16.08
N TYR A 108 -24.79 2.87 -15.62
CA TYR A 108 -26.07 3.54 -15.37
C TYR A 108 -26.70 3.13 -14.05
N GLN A 109 -27.56 4.00 -13.54
CA GLN A 109 -28.32 3.79 -12.32
C GLN A 109 -29.57 2.94 -12.60
N ILE A 110 -29.73 1.84 -11.86
CA ILE A 110 -30.86 0.90 -12.03
C ILE A 110 -32.18 1.59 -11.66
N GLU A 111 -32.17 2.28 -10.52
CA GLU A 111 -33.33 2.96 -9.96
C GLU A 111 -32.95 4.38 -9.55
N SER A 112 -33.71 5.37 -10.03
CA SER A 112 -33.48 6.78 -9.70
C SER A 112 -33.43 7.01 -8.19
N GLY A 113 -32.37 7.66 -7.72
CA GLY A 113 -32.18 8.01 -6.31
C GLY A 113 -31.62 6.88 -5.43
N LYS A 114 -31.44 5.66 -5.94
CA LYS A 114 -30.76 4.57 -5.21
C LYS A 114 -29.30 4.40 -5.65
N PRO A 115 -28.37 4.01 -4.76
CA PRO A 115 -26.95 3.93 -5.12
C PRO A 115 -26.61 2.79 -6.10
N GLY A 116 -27.55 1.89 -6.40
CA GLY A 116 -27.33 0.73 -7.27
C GLY A 116 -27.06 1.12 -8.73
N VAL A 117 -25.92 0.66 -9.26
CA VAL A 117 -25.48 0.89 -10.62
C VAL A 117 -25.10 -0.42 -11.31
N VAL A 118 -25.24 -0.48 -12.62
CA VAL A 118 -24.85 -1.59 -13.49
C VAL A 118 -23.98 -1.04 -14.61
N SER A 119 -23.02 -1.83 -15.09
CA SER A 119 -22.19 -1.49 -16.24
C SER A 119 -22.34 -2.54 -17.32
N HIS A 120 -22.83 -2.16 -18.50
CA HIS A 120 -23.05 -3.04 -19.65
C HIS A 120 -22.67 -2.33 -20.96
N ARG A 121 -22.46 -3.10 -22.03
CA ARG A 121 -22.05 -2.56 -23.33
C ARG A 121 -23.24 -2.04 -24.11
N VAL A 122 -23.10 -0.85 -24.69
CA VAL A 122 -24.11 -0.26 -25.58
C VAL A 122 -24.15 -1.06 -26.88
N VAL A 123 -25.32 -1.61 -27.20
CA VAL A 123 -25.58 -2.36 -28.44
C VAL A 123 -26.51 -1.60 -29.38
N GLU A 124 -27.28 -0.63 -28.87
CA GLU A 124 -28.10 0.26 -29.66
C GLU A 124 -28.13 1.66 -29.03
N LYS A 125 -28.24 2.68 -29.88
CA LYS A 125 -28.48 4.07 -29.50
C LYS A 125 -29.62 4.62 -30.35
N SER A 126 -30.67 5.09 -29.72
CA SER A 126 -31.86 5.59 -30.40
C SER A 126 -32.38 6.86 -29.71
N MET A 127 -33.37 7.48 -30.35
CA MET A 127 -34.09 8.64 -29.81
C MET A 127 -35.48 8.19 -29.42
N SER A 128 -35.89 8.47 -28.18
CA SER A 128 -37.24 8.20 -27.71
C SER A 128 -38.26 9.10 -28.42
N SER A 129 -39.54 8.75 -28.31
CA SER A 129 -40.64 9.58 -28.83
C SER A 129 -40.73 10.98 -28.21
N ARG A 130 -40.03 11.20 -27.08
CA ARG A 130 -39.94 12.50 -26.40
C ARG A 130 -38.70 13.30 -26.79
N GLY A 131 -37.85 12.77 -27.67
CA GLY A 131 -36.60 13.41 -28.08
C GLY A 131 -35.46 13.23 -27.07
N GLU A 132 -35.52 12.23 -26.20
CA GLU A 132 -34.45 11.88 -25.26
C GLU A 132 -33.58 10.75 -25.85
N ILE A 133 -32.27 10.78 -25.62
CA ILE A 133 -31.39 9.68 -26.06
C ILE A 133 -31.62 8.46 -25.15
N GLU A 134 -31.81 7.30 -25.78
CA GLU A 134 -31.91 6.01 -25.11
C GLU A 134 -30.84 5.03 -25.63
N PHE A 135 -30.40 4.15 -24.75
CA PHE A 135 -29.43 3.12 -25.05
C PHE A 135 -30.01 1.75 -24.73
N VAL A 136 -29.84 0.80 -25.64
CA VAL A 136 -30.00 -0.62 -25.30
C VAL A 136 -28.63 -1.15 -24.91
N THR A 137 -28.55 -1.76 -23.74
CA THR A 137 -27.31 -2.31 -23.20
C THR A 137 -27.39 -3.82 -23.09
N LYS A 138 -26.21 -4.45 -23.08
CA LYS A 138 -26.06 -5.89 -22.91
C LYS A 138 -24.78 -6.19 -22.14
N GLY A 139 -24.84 -7.06 -21.14
CA GLY A 139 -23.64 -7.64 -20.54
C GLY A 139 -22.88 -8.49 -21.56
N ASP A 140 -21.57 -8.33 -21.66
CA ASP A 140 -20.72 -9.06 -22.61
C ASP A 140 -20.90 -10.60 -22.51
N ASN A 141 -21.21 -11.10 -21.32
CA ASN A 141 -21.43 -12.52 -21.01
C ASN A 141 -22.92 -12.89 -20.82
N ASN A 142 -23.85 -12.01 -21.18
CA ASN A 142 -25.28 -12.29 -21.13
C ASN A 142 -25.77 -12.86 -22.47
N ASP A 143 -26.83 -13.68 -22.46
CA ASP A 143 -27.42 -14.22 -23.69
C ASP A 143 -28.29 -13.16 -24.41
N ALA A 144 -29.11 -12.45 -23.65
CA ALA A 144 -30.03 -11.44 -24.14
C ALA A 144 -29.59 -10.01 -23.80
N VAL A 145 -30.16 -9.03 -24.50
CA VAL A 145 -30.07 -7.61 -24.15
C VAL A 145 -30.85 -7.32 -22.87
N ASP A 146 -30.52 -6.22 -22.21
CA ASP A 146 -31.25 -5.77 -21.04
C ASP A 146 -32.69 -5.38 -21.41
N GLU A 147 -33.67 -5.76 -20.58
CA GLU A 147 -35.10 -5.60 -20.89
C GLU A 147 -35.55 -4.13 -21.03
N LYS A 148 -34.89 -3.21 -20.32
CA LYS A 148 -35.27 -1.80 -20.25
C LYS A 148 -34.20 -0.94 -20.92
N PRO A 149 -34.59 -0.08 -21.87
CA PRO A 149 -33.69 0.95 -22.37
C PRO A 149 -33.19 1.85 -21.25
N VAL A 150 -31.92 2.24 -21.35
CA VAL A 150 -31.26 3.16 -20.44
C VAL A 150 -31.43 4.57 -20.98
N ARG A 151 -32.11 5.43 -20.24
CA ARG A 151 -32.27 6.84 -20.59
C ARG A 151 -31.02 7.63 -20.26
N GLU A 152 -30.76 8.72 -20.98
CA GLU A 152 -29.63 9.63 -20.73
C GLU A 152 -29.54 10.09 -19.26
N VAL A 153 -30.66 10.32 -18.58
CA VAL A 153 -30.69 10.76 -17.16
C VAL A 153 -30.23 9.68 -16.17
N GLN A 154 -30.20 8.41 -16.58
CA GLN A 154 -29.71 7.30 -15.76
C GLN A 154 -28.21 7.09 -15.94
N VAL A 155 -27.59 7.71 -16.95
CA VAL A 155 -26.18 7.53 -17.25
C VAL A 155 -25.33 8.16 -16.15
N VAL A 156 -24.49 7.33 -15.54
CA VAL A 156 -23.48 7.78 -14.58
C VAL A 156 -22.19 8.14 -15.32
N GLY A 157 -21.86 7.39 -16.36
CA GLY A 157 -20.69 7.63 -17.20
C GLY A 157 -20.30 6.41 -18.02
N THR A 158 -19.22 6.55 -18.77
CA THR A 158 -18.64 5.45 -19.56
C THR A 158 -17.33 4.98 -18.94
N LEU A 159 -17.01 3.71 -19.11
CA LEU A 159 -15.71 3.15 -18.73
C LEU A 159 -14.56 3.95 -19.36
N TRP A 160 -13.58 4.34 -18.54
CA TRP A 160 -12.36 4.99 -19.00
C TRP A 160 -11.18 4.02 -18.99
N TYR A 161 -10.97 3.32 -17.87
CA TYR A 161 -9.99 2.25 -17.74
C TYR A 161 -10.37 1.30 -16.61
N SER A 162 -9.73 0.14 -16.58
CA SER A 162 -9.93 -0.86 -15.54
C SER A 162 -8.60 -1.35 -14.98
N ILE A 163 -8.62 -1.77 -13.71
CA ILE A 163 -7.49 -2.41 -13.04
C ILE A 163 -8.01 -3.70 -12.39
N PRO A 164 -7.67 -4.87 -12.96
CA PRO A 164 -8.06 -6.16 -12.39
C PRO A 164 -7.61 -6.30 -10.94
N LEU A 165 -8.35 -7.09 -10.16
CA LEU A 165 -8.07 -7.43 -8.75
C LEU A 165 -8.16 -6.27 -7.73
N LEU A 166 -8.00 -5.02 -8.15
CA LEU A 166 -8.10 -3.87 -7.23
C LEU A 166 -9.52 -3.58 -6.76
N GLY A 167 -10.54 -4.16 -7.40
CA GLY A 167 -11.92 -4.07 -6.93
C GLY A 167 -12.11 -4.72 -5.56
N TRP A 168 -11.34 -5.76 -5.24
CA TRP A 168 -11.33 -6.39 -3.91
C TRP A 168 -10.75 -5.48 -2.84
N VAL A 169 -9.69 -4.73 -3.17
CA VAL A 169 -9.11 -3.73 -2.26
C VAL A 169 -10.12 -2.61 -2.01
N ASN A 170 -10.77 -2.12 -3.07
CA ASN A 170 -11.81 -1.11 -2.95
C ASN A 170 -13.00 -1.59 -2.10
N GLN A 171 -13.44 -2.83 -2.26
CA GLN A 171 -14.47 -3.46 -1.40
C GLN A 171 -14.03 -3.58 0.07
N ALA A 172 -12.77 -3.92 0.33
CA ALA A 172 -12.25 -4.00 1.70
C ALA A 172 -12.23 -2.63 2.39
N VAL A 173 -11.90 -1.56 1.66
CA VAL A 173 -11.78 -0.20 2.21
C VAL A 173 -13.13 0.52 2.29
N ASN A 174 -14.00 0.35 1.30
CA ASN A 174 -15.23 1.12 1.15
C ASN A 174 -16.52 0.31 1.35
N GLY A 175 -16.42 -1.02 1.38
CA GLY A 175 -17.56 -1.92 1.60
C GLY A 175 -17.87 -2.14 3.08
N GLU A 176 -18.71 -3.13 3.35
CA GLU A 176 -19.21 -3.46 4.69
C GLU A 176 -18.09 -3.86 5.67
N ALA A 177 -17.03 -4.47 5.14
CA ALA A 177 -15.84 -4.87 5.90
C ALA A 177 -15.10 -3.69 6.54
N ARG A 178 -15.28 -2.46 6.04
CA ARG A 178 -14.68 -1.24 6.61
C ARG A 178 -14.99 -1.08 8.09
N SER A 179 -16.21 -1.41 8.49
CA SER A 179 -16.69 -1.30 9.88
C SER A 179 -15.91 -2.19 10.86
N VAL A 180 -15.32 -3.28 10.37
CA VAL A 180 -14.49 -4.20 11.16
C VAL A 180 -13.00 -3.89 10.97
N ILE A 181 -12.57 -3.64 9.73
CA ILE A 181 -11.16 -3.43 9.39
C ILE A 181 -10.61 -2.17 10.07
N VAL A 182 -11.35 -1.06 10.04
CA VAL A 182 -10.85 0.22 10.59
C VAL A 182 -10.63 0.12 12.11
N PRO A 183 -11.58 -0.34 12.94
CA PRO A 183 -11.35 -0.48 14.38
C PRO A 183 -10.22 -1.47 14.72
N VAL A 184 -10.11 -2.59 14.00
CA VAL A 184 -9.04 -3.57 14.22
C VAL A 184 -7.69 -2.96 13.91
N ALA A 185 -7.53 -2.29 12.76
CA ALA A 185 -6.30 -1.62 12.39
C ALA A 185 -5.90 -0.55 13.41
N VAL A 186 -6.85 0.26 13.86
CA VAL A 186 -6.66 1.27 14.91
C VAL A 186 -6.20 0.61 16.21
N THR A 187 -6.88 -0.45 16.66
CA THR A 187 -6.53 -1.17 17.91
C THR A 187 -5.13 -1.76 17.85
N LEU A 188 -4.76 -2.37 16.73
CA LEU A 188 -3.41 -2.91 16.53
C LEU A 188 -2.35 -1.82 16.51
N LEU A 189 -2.62 -0.68 15.87
CA LEU A 189 -1.70 0.45 15.81
C LEU A 189 -1.44 1.03 17.21
N PHE A 190 -2.51 1.28 17.98
CA PHE A 190 -2.39 1.78 19.36
C PHE A 190 -1.75 0.73 20.29
N GLY A 191 -2.07 -0.55 20.12
CA GLY A 191 -1.44 -1.65 20.85
C GLY A 191 0.07 -1.72 20.59
N TYR A 192 0.47 -1.60 19.32
CA TYR A 192 1.87 -1.57 18.92
C TYR A 192 2.61 -0.33 19.46
N ALA A 193 1.99 0.86 19.36
CA ALA A 193 2.55 2.09 19.92
C ALA A 193 2.71 1.99 21.44
N GLY A 194 1.71 1.48 22.15
CA GLY A 194 1.76 1.23 23.59
C GLY A 194 2.86 0.24 23.97
N TRP A 195 3.00 -0.85 23.21
CA TRP A 195 4.08 -1.83 23.38
C TRP A 195 5.48 -1.22 23.16
N MET A 196 5.63 -0.36 22.16
CA MET A 196 6.89 0.33 21.87
C MET A 196 7.28 1.29 23.01
N VAL A 197 6.32 2.06 23.52
CA VAL A 197 6.55 2.94 24.67
C VAL A 197 6.92 2.11 25.91
N LEU A 198 6.16 1.05 26.20
CA LEU A 198 6.41 0.20 27.37
C LEU A 198 7.78 -0.48 27.31
N SER A 199 8.13 -1.08 26.17
CA SER A 199 9.45 -1.72 25.98
C SER A 199 10.59 -0.72 26.12
N SER A 200 10.46 0.49 25.57
CA SER A 200 11.46 1.56 25.74
C SER A 200 11.67 2.01 27.19
N VAL A 201 10.61 2.01 28.01
CA VAL A 201 10.69 2.37 29.43
C VAL A 201 11.32 1.24 30.26
N LEU A 202 10.96 -0.02 29.96
CA LEU A 202 11.49 -1.19 30.65
C LEU A 202 12.99 -1.39 30.39
N ASP A 203 13.46 -1.13 29.16
CA ASP A 203 14.89 -1.25 28.81
C ASP A 203 15.75 -0.22 29.54
N ARG A 204 15.25 1.02 29.72
CA ARG A 204 15.91 2.05 30.54
C ARG A 204 16.07 1.63 32.01
N ARG A 205 15.16 0.81 32.55
CA ARG A 205 15.24 0.30 33.94
C ARG A 205 16.27 -0.83 34.08
N LYS A 206 16.42 -1.69 33.07
CA LYS A 206 17.44 -2.76 33.08
C LYS A 206 18.87 -2.20 32.94
N GLY A 207 19.07 -1.18 32.11
CA GLY A 207 20.38 -0.53 31.94
C GLY A 207 20.94 0.09 33.23
N ARG A 208 20.07 0.62 34.12
CA ARG A 208 20.46 1.20 35.42
C ARG A 208 20.84 0.19 36.49
N ARG A 209 20.44 -1.08 36.36
CA ARG A 209 20.81 -2.15 37.32
C ARG A 209 22.15 -2.81 37.02
N ALA A 210 22.68 -2.68 35.81
CA ALA A 210 23.95 -3.28 35.42
C ALA A 210 25.18 -2.40 35.76
N THR A 211 24.97 -1.18 36.25
CA THR A 211 26.02 -0.20 36.59
C THR A 211 26.18 0.01 38.10
N ARG A 212 25.54 -0.81 38.92
CA ARG A 212 25.63 -0.79 40.39
C ARG A 212 26.02 -2.17 40.88
#